data_AF-M4DXR9-F1
#
_entry.id   AF-M4DXR9-F1
#
_cell.length_a   1.000
_cell.length_b   1.000
_cell.length_c   1.000
_cell.angle_alpha   90.00
_cell.angle_beta   90.00
_cell.angle_gamma   90.00
#
_symmetry.space_group_name_H-M   'P 1'
#
loop_
_entity.id
_entity.type
_entity.pdbx_description
1 polymer ?
#
loop_
_entity_poly.entity_id
_entity_poly.type
_entity_poly.pdbx_seq_one_letter_code
_entity_poly.pdbx_strand_id
1 'polypeptide(L)'
;MLSKGTHYSVYLVFKRASSRSYGFDHTPIETEVGFTGKEVRKTTRRPWMRFPREEVEGERESGGNVEEPKERSDKWSEVKLGSFYIDDGGCEDGDEVEVAIMETRMGQWKSGLVFQGIEIRPVKEEEVTK
;
A
#
# COMPACT_ATOMS: atom_id res chain seq x y z
N MET A 1 8.14 -3.22 19.44
CA MET A 1 8.86 -4.10 18.50
C MET A 1 7.86 -5.03 17.85
N LEU A 2 8.06 -5.35 16.57
CA LEU A 2 7.26 -6.34 15.86
C LEU A 2 7.73 -7.75 16.23
N SER A 3 6.83 -8.75 16.17
CA SER A 3 7.17 -10.12 16.54
C SER A 3 7.98 -10.81 15.45
N LYS A 4 8.98 -11.58 15.88
CA LYS A 4 9.77 -12.45 15.00
C LYS A 4 8.93 -13.62 14.50
N GLY A 5 9.40 -14.29 13.45
CA GLY A 5 8.71 -15.42 12.82
C GLY A 5 7.38 -15.04 12.17
N THR A 6 7.14 -13.74 11.90
CA THR A 6 5.82 -13.23 11.52
C THR A 6 5.85 -12.51 10.17
N HIS A 7 4.92 -12.87 9.29
CA HIS A 7 4.65 -12.11 8.06
C HIS A 7 3.78 -10.91 8.39
N TYR A 8 4.18 -9.72 7.94
CA TYR A 8 3.41 -8.51 8.08
C TYR A 8 2.94 -8.00 6.73
N SER A 9 1.68 -7.56 6.67
CA SER A 9 1.15 -6.76 5.56
C SER A 9 1.04 -5.30 5.99
N VAL A 10 1.39 -4.41 5.07
CA VAL A 10 1.35 -2.96 5.28
C VAL A 10 0.19 -2.38 4.50
N TYR A 11 -0.63 -1.59 5.18
CA TYR A 11 -1.81 -0.95 4.62
C TYR A 11 -1.73 0.56 4.80
N LEU A 12 -2.17 1.31 3.77
CA LEU A 12 -2.48 2.73 3.90
C LEU A 12 -3.96 2.88 4.21
N VAL A 13 -4.29 3.64 5.26
CA VAL A 13 -5.68 3.93 5.63
C VAL A 13 -5.96 5.42 5.42
N PHE A 14 -7.01 5.72 4.66
CA PHE A 14 -7.27 7.08 4.18
C PHE A 14 -8.74 7.32 3.82
N LYS A 15 -9.14 8.58 3.69
CA LYS A 15 -10.45 9.05 3.25
C LYS A 15 -10.31 10.11 2.18
N ARG A 16 -11.38 10.31 1.41
CA ARG A 16 -11.50 11.50 0.56
C ARG A 16 -12.03 12.67 1.40
N ALA A 17 -11.32 13.78 1.39
CA ALA A 17 -11.73 15.01 2.07
C ALA A 17 -12.91 15.70 1.36
N SER A 18 -13.06 15.47 0.05
CA SER A 18 -14.09 16.12 -0.77
C SER A 18 -14.45 15.29 -2.00
N SER A 19 -15.55 15.68 -2.67
CA SER A 19 -15.93 15.14 -3.98
C SER A 19 -14.91 15.45 -5.10
N ARG A 20 -13.92 16.31 -4.85
CA ARG A 20 -12.95 16.81 -5.84
C ARG A 20 -11.50 16.41 -5.52
N SER A 21 -11.23 15.18 -5.08
CA SER A 21 -9.85 14.71 -5.04
C SER A 21 -9.24 14.80 -6.44
N TYR A 22 -8.02 15.28 -6.56
CA TYR A 22 -7.36 15.53 -7.83
C TYR A 22 -6.09 14.71 -7.96
N GLY A 23 -5.82 14.21 -9.17
CA GLY A 23 -4.52 13.61 -9.52
C GLY A 23 -4.36 12.13 -9.19
N PHE A 24 -5.44 11.39 -8.92
CA PHE A 24 -5.40 9.94 -8.61
C PHE A 24 -6.01 9.04 -9.70
N ASP A 25 -6.74 9.59 -10.67
CA ASP A 25 -7.57 8.81 -11.59
C ASP A 25 -6.79 8.10 -12.71
N HIS A 26 -5.56 8.55 -13.00
CA HIS A 26 -4.78 8.10 -14.17
C HIS A 26 -3.33 7.75 -13.86
N THR A 27 -2.93 7.75 -12.59
CA THR A 27 -1.54 7.53 -12.22
C THR A 27 -1.45 6.48 -11.12
N PRO A 28 -0.91 5.28 -11.40
CA PRO A 28 -0.62 4.33 -10.34
C PRO A 28 0.41 4.92 -9.39
N ILE A 29 0.25 4.68 -8.10
CA ILE A 29 1.22 5.06 -7.10
C ILE A 29 2.19 3.89 -6.92
N GLU A 30 3.48 4.18 -6.83
CA GLU A 30 4.49 3.17 -6.55
C GLU A 30 4.69 3.07 -5.04
N THR A 31 4.79 1.83 -4.56
CA THR A 31 5.06 1.55 -3.15
C THR A 31 6.29 0.70 -2.99
N GLU A 32 7.07 1.00 -1.96
CA GLU A 32 8.22 0.20 -1.53
C GLU A 32 8.05 -0.11 -0.04
N VAL A 33 8.27 -1.38 0.33
CA VAL A 33 8.25 -1.85 1.72
C VAL A 33 9.48 -2.72 1.91
N GLY A 34 10.31 -2.40 2.90
CA GLY A 34 11.61 -3.05 3.08
C GLY A 34 12.27 -2.75 4.41
N PHE A 35 13.43 -3.36 4.66
CA PHE A 35 14.29 -3.01 5.80
C PHE A 35 15.34 -2.00 5.38
N THR A 36 15.59 -0.99 6.21
CA THR A 36 16.60 0.03 5.95
C THR A 36 18.00 -0.60 5.87
N GLY A 37 18.78 -0.22 4.84
CA GLY A 37 20.20 -0.62 4.72
C GLY A 37 20.47 -2.08 4.33
N LYS A 38 19.43 -2.92 4.20
CA LYS A 38 19.54 -4.29 3.63
C LYS A 38 19.10 -4.26 2.17
N GLU A 39 19.56 -5.20 1.36
CA GLU A 39 19.11 -5.35 -0.03
C GLU A 39 17.60 -5.61 -0.02
N VAL A 40 16.83 -4.56 -0.26
CA VAL A 40 15.38 -4.58 -0.18
C VAL A 40 14.89 -5.56 -1.25
N ARG A 41 14.18 -6.62 -0.84
CA ARG A 41 13.29 -7.33 -1.77
C ARG A 41 12.18 -6.36 -2.13
N LYS A 42 12.45 -5.50 -3.12
CA LYS A 42 11.55 -4.46 -3.58
C LYS A 42 10.29 -5.13 -4.10
N THR A 43 9.28 -5.22 -3.25
CA THR A 43 7.95 -5.61 -3.69
C THR A 43 7.32 -4.34 -4.23
N THR A 44 7.69 -3.95 -5.45
CA THR A 44 7.06 -2.83 -6.14
C THR A 44 5.63 -3.23 -6.46
N ARG A 45 4.69 -2.82 -5.61
CA ARG A 45 3.27 -2.89 -5.93
C ARG A 45 2.85 -1.56 -6.55
N ARG A 46 1.87 -1.65 -7.45
CA ARG A 46 1.24 -0.49 -8.07
C ARG A 46 -0.20 -0.45 -7.60
N PRO A 47 -0.47 -0.04 -6.36
CA PRO A 47 -1.84 0.19 -5.93
C PRO A 47 -2.48 1.25 -6.82
N TRP A 48 -3.63 0.91 -7.37
CA TRP A 48 -4.44 1.86 -8.12
C TRP A 48 -5.39 2.52 -7.14
N MET A 49 -5.13 3.77 -6.77
CA MET A 49 -6.12 4.59 -6.09
C MET A 49 -7.16 5.12 -7.08
N ARG A 50 -7.76 4.21 -7.86
CA ARG A 50 -8.90 4.56 -8.69
C ARG A 50 -10.11 4.61 -7.77
N PHE A 51 -10.63 5.81 -7.59
CA PHE A 51 -11.92 5.95 -6.95
C PHE A 51 -12.97 5.83 -8.04
N PRO A 52 -13.96 4.94 -7.92
CA PRO A 52 -15.07 4.92 -8.86
C PRO A 52 -15.73 6.30 -8.80
N ARG A 53 -15.54 7.09 -9.85
CA ARG A 53 -16.53 8.08 -10.25
C ARG A 53 -17.72 7.23 -10.71
N GLU A 54 -18.93 7.53 -10.24
CA GLU A 54 -20.14 6.93 -10.83
C GLU A 54 -19.98 7.02 -12.35
N GLU A 55 -19.98 5.85 -12.99
CA GLU A 55 -19.85 5.65 -14.44
C GLU A 55 -18.44 5.87 -15.02
N VAL A 56 -17.71 4.76 -15.26
CA VAL A 56 -17.12 4.36 -16.56
C VAL A 56 -16.23 3.13 -16.30
N GLU A 57 -16.75 1.94 -16.61
CA GLU A 57 -15.94 0.74 -16.80
C GLU A 57 -15.18 0.88 -18.13
N GLY A 58 -13.96 1.40 -18.06
CA GLY A 58 -13.05 1.56 -19.20
C GLY A 58 -11.90 0.55 -19.13
N GLU A 59 -11.51 0.06 -20.30
CA GLU A 59 -10.67 -1.12 -20.55
C GLU A 59 -9.29 -1.12 -19.87
N ARG A 60 -8.88 -2.33 -19.53
CA ARG A 60 -7.77 -2.70 -18.64
C ARG A 60 -6.47 -2.82 -19.42
N GLU A 61 -5.39 -2.18 -18.97
CA GLU A 61 -4.05 -2.70 -19.23
C GLU A 61 -3.75 -3.80 -18.18
N SER A 62 -4.16 -5.02 -18.52
CA SER A 62 -3.91 -6.22 -17.73
C SER A 62 -2.44 -6.64 -17.89
N GLY A 63 -1.57 -6.17 -16.99
CA GLY A 63 -0.16 -6.61 -16.96
C GLY A 63 0.57 -6.49 -15.62
N GLY A 64 -0.09 -6.02 -14.54
CA GLY A 64 0.55 -5.83 -13.24
C GLY A 64 -0.30 -6.32 -12.07
N ASN A 65 0.34 -6.63 -10.94
CA ASN A 65 -0.30 -6.99 -9.68
C ASN A 65 -0.93 -5.71 -9.07
N VAL A 66 -2.18 -5.42 -9.43
CA VAL A 66 -2.93 -4.21 -9.05
C VAL A 66 -3.68 -4.44 -7.75
N GLU A 67 -3.44 -3.58 -6.75
CA GLU A 67 -4.20 -3.55 -5.49
C GLU A 67 -5.16 -2.36 -5.50
N GLU A 68 -6.46 -2.62 -5.35
CA GLU A 68 -7.49 -1.57 -5.29
C GLU A 68 -7.90 -1.25 -3.84
N PRO A 69 -8.18 0.03 -3.50
CA PRO A 69 -8.70 0.41 -2.20
C PRO A 69 -10.04 -0.25 -1.88
N LYS A 70 -10.20 -0.70 -0.63
CA LYS A 70 -11.43 -1.30 -0.11
C LYS A 70 -12.01 -0.43 1.00
N GLU A 71 -13.32 -0.23 0.99
CA GLU A 71 -14.02 0.44 2.09
C GLU A 71 -14.13 -0.50 3.29
N ARG A 72 -13.79 0.01 4.47
CA ARG A 72 -13.89 -0.64 5.77
C ARG A 72 -15.23 -0.33 6.43
N SER A 73 -15.56 -1.05 7.50
CA SER A 73 -16.76 -0.80 8.30
C SER A 73 -16.79 0.57 8.98
N ASP A 74 -15.63 1.17 9.26
CA ASP A 74 -15.45 2.50 9.88
C ASP A 74 -15.50 3.66 8.86
N LYS A 75 -15.89 3.36 7.62
CA LYS A 75 -15.96 4.29 6.47
C LYS A 75 -14.62 4.83 6.00
N TRP A 76 -13.49 4.31 6.50
CA TRP A 76 -12.19 4.56 5.90
C TRP A 76 -11.95 3.61 4.72
N SER A 77 -11.11 4.03 3.78
CA SER A 77 -10.59 3.18 2.73
C SER A 77 -9.22 2.66 3.12
N GLU A 78 -8.91 1.41 2.77
CA GLU A 78 -7.57 0.85 2.92
C GLU A 78 -7.07 0.20 1.64
N VAL A 79 -5.77 0.26 1.40
CA VAL A 79 -5.11 -0.45 0.30
C VAL A 79 -3.81 -1.08 0.79
N LYS A 80 -3.54 -2.30 0.34
CA LYS A 80 -2.29 -3.02 0.66
C LYS A 80 -1.14 -2.40 -0.13
N LEU A 81 -0.11 -1.96 0.58
CA LEU A 81 1.10 -1.37 -0.02
C LEU A 81 2.18 -2.44 -0.27
N GLY A 82 2.19 -3.49 0.54
CA GLY A 82 3.20 -4.54 0.46
C GLY A 82 3.16 -5.45 1.67
N SER A 83 4.18 -6.31 1.77
CA SER A 83 4.37 -7.20 2.90
C SER A 83 5.85 -7.49 3.09
N PHE A 84 6.25 -7.77 4.32
CA PHE A 84 7.60 -8.17 4.69
C PHE A 84 7.54 -9.26 5.76
N TYR A 85 8.63 -10.02 5.90
CA TYR A 85 8.76 -11.06 6.92
C TYR A 85 9.81 -10.65 7.93
N ILE A 86 9.51 -10.83 9.20
CA ILE A 86 10.50 -10.70 10.27
C ILE A 86 11.01 -12.10 10.58
N ASP A 87 12.25 -12.35 10.22
CA ASP A 87 12.91 -13.61 10.53
C ASP A 87 13.34 -13.67 12.01
N ASP A 88 13.57 -14.89 12.50
CA ASP A 88 14.01 -15.10 13.88
C ASP A 88 15.51 -14.80 14.09
N GLY A 89 16.31 -14.78 13.02
CA GLY A 89 17.77 -14.85 13.07
C GLY A 89 18.56 -13.77 12.32
N GLY A 90 17.91 -12.84 11.64
CA GLY A 90 18.52 -11.81 10.78
C GLY A 90 18.03 -10.39 11.07
N CYS A 91 17.01 -10.23 11.93
CA CYS A 91 16.54 -8.93 12.43
C CYS A 91 17.19 -8.60 13.78
N GLU A 92 18.05 -7.59 13.83
CA GLU A 92 18.67 -7.08 15.06
C GLU A 92 17.79 -6.02 15.73
N ASP A 93 17.95 -5.86 17.05
CA ASP A 93 17.30 -4.77 17.80
C ASP A 93 17.86 -3.43 17.27
N GLY A 94 17.08 -2.76 16.43
CA GLY A 94 17.47 -1.51 15.77
C GLY A 94 17.21 -1.51 14.25
N ASP A 95 16.84 -2.65 13.66
CA ASP A 95 16.40 -2.68 12.28
C ASP A 95 15.09 -1.90 12.09
N GLU A 96 15.08 -1.04 11.09
CA GLU A 96 13.93 -0.20 10.73
C GLU A 96 13.23 -0.73 9.49
N VAL A 97 11.91 -0.63 9.47
CA VAL A 97 11.10 -0.91 8.27
C VAL A 97 10.80 0.41 7.58
N GLU A 98 11.22 0.52 6.33
CA GLU A 98 10.91 1.64 5.45
C GLU A 98 9.65 1.33 4.64
N VAL A 99 8.75 2.32 4.59
CA VAL A 99 7.55 2.30 3.75
C VAL A 99 7.54 3.59 2.93
N ALA A 100 7.70 3.46 1.62
CA ALA A 100 7.64 4.58 0.70
C ALA A 100 6.37 4.50 -0.16
N ILE A 101 5.73 5.65 -0.35
CA ILE A 101 4.58 5.85 -1.23
C ILE A 101 4.91 7.04 -2.11
N MET A 102 5.13 6.82 -3.39
CA MET A 102 5.66 7.84 -4.28
C MET A 102 4.96 7.87 -5.64
N GLU A 103 4.78 9.08 -6.14
CA GLU A 103 4.49 9.33 -7.55
C GLU A 103 5.84 9.51 -8.25
N THR A 104 6.12 8.71 -9.27
CA THR A 104 7.45 8.66 -9.90
C THR A 104 7.42 8.97 -11.39
N ARG A 105 6.25 9.26 -11.98
CA ARG A 105 6.06 9.22 -13.44
C ARG A 105 5.58 10.52 -14.05
N MET A 106 4.62 11.22 -13.43
CA MET A 106 3.88 12.30 -14.10
C MET A 106 4.03 13.67 -13.41
N GLY A 107 4.58 13.74 -12.20
CA GLY A 107 4.83 14.99 -11.48
C GLY A 107 3.56 15.80 -11.17
N GLN A 108 2.39 15.16 -11.20
CA GLN A 108 1.11 15.83 -11.03
C GLN A 108 0.82 16.09 -9.55
N TRP A 109 0.46 17.33 -9.23
CA TRP A 109 -0.06 17.69 -7.91
C TRP A 109 -1.26 16.82 -7.54
N LYS A 110 -1.30 16.40 -6.28
CA LYS A 110 -2.40 15.60 -5.74
C LYS A 110 -3.03 16.30 -4.56
N SER A 111 -4.35 16.20 -4.43
CA SER A 111 -5.08 16.82 -3.33
C SER A 111 -6.37 16.06 -2.99
N GLY A 112 -6.89 16.30 -1.79
CA GLY A 112 -8.20 15.78 -1.37
C GLY A 112 -8.19 14.39 -0.74
N LEU A 113 -7.03 13.88 -0.31
CA LEU A 113 -6.94 12.73 0.59
C LEU A 113 -6.65 13.18 2.03
N VAL A 114 -7.31 12.55 2.98
CA VAL A 114 -6.99 12.58 4.41
C VAL A 114 -6.38 11.23 4.75
N PHE A 115 -5.15 11.23 5.25
CA PHE A 115 -4.50 10.00 5.72
C PHE A 115 -4.77 9.82 7.21
N GLN A 116 -5.26 8.64 7.58
CA GLN A 116 -5.30 8.22 8.98
C GLN A 116 -3.91 7.75 9.42
N GLY A 117 -3.24 6.99 8.54
CA GLY A 117 -1.89 6.50 8.79
C GLY A 117 -1.58 5.20 8.04
N ILE A 118 -0.50 4.58 8.47
CA ILE A 118 -0.02 3.28 8.01
C ILE A 118 -0.35 2.25 9.09
N GLU A 119 -0.94 1.13 8.68
CA GLU A 119 -1.20 -0.01 9.57
C GLU A 119 -0.33 -1.20 9.15
N ILE A 120 0.40 -1.76 10.11
CA ILE A 120 1.23 -2.95 9.94
C ILE A 120 0.54 -4.09 10.69
N ARG A 121 0.06 -5.11 9.97
CA ARG A 121 -0.75 -6.19 10.54
C ARG A 121 -0.08 -7.55 10.33
N PRO A 122 -0.03 -8.43 11.35
CA PRO A 122 0.43 -9.79 11.15
C PRO A 122 -0.56 -10.53 10.24
N VAL A 123 -0.03 -11.29 9.29
CA VAL A 123 -0.79 -12.16 8.39
C VAL A 123 -0.92 -13.52 9.09
N LYS A 124 -2.15 -14.00 9.24
CA LYS A 124 -2.39 -15.37 9.72
C LYS A 124 -2.07 -16.34 8.58
N GLU A 125 -1.47 -17.49 8.90
CA GLU A 125 -0.93 -18.46 7.92
C GLU A 125 -1.92 -18.92 6.82
N GLU A 126 -3.22 -18.77 7.03
CA GLU A 126 -4.28 -19.17 6.09
C GLU A 126 -4.35 -18.32 4.79
N GLU A 127 -3.69 -17.16 4.73
CA GLU A 127 -3.70 -16.28 3.54
C GLU A 127 -2.44 -16.39 2.66
N VAL A 128 -1.48 -17.26 3.01
CA VAL A 128 -0.19 -17.37 2.29
C VAL A 128 -0.30 -18.23 1.02
N THR A 129 -1.41 -18.95 0.82
CA THR A 129 -1.56 -19.98 -0.23
C THR A 129 -2.57 -19.67 -1.33
N LYS A 130 -2.97 -18.41 -1.54
CA LYS A 130 -3.91 -18.06 -2.62
C LYS A 130 -3.31 -17.15 -3.68
#